data_AF-A0A235IWE5-F1
#
_entry.id   AF-A0A235IWE5-F1
#
_cell.length_a   1.000
_cell.length_b   1.000
_cell.length_c   1.000
_cell.angle_alpha   90.00
_cell.angle_beta   90.00
_cell.angle_gamma   90.00
#
_symmetry.space_group_name_H-M   'P 1'
#
loop_
_entity.id
_entity.type
_entity.pdbx_description
1 polymer ?
#
loop_
_entity_poly.entity_id
_entity_poly.type
_entity_poly.pdbx_seq_one_letter_code
_entity_poly.pdbx_strand_id
1 'polypeptide(L)' 'MRAKLKVKSVTNYDNCNQTAKLEAVTNTSEENKDFWKFTPHAELTINVCNTEAQDFFVAGQEYYLDFSSAKKTEK' A
#
# COMPACT_ATOMS: atom_id res chain seq x y z
N MET A 1 9.48 -7.43 6.95
CA MET A 1 9.82 -6.01 6.68
C MET A 1 8.51 -5.24 6.62
N ARG A 2 8.42 -4.07 7.27
CA ARG A 2 7.18 -3.25 7.26
C ARG A 2 7.42 -1.94 6.54
N ALA A 3 6.49 -1.54 5.67
CA ALA A 3 6.46 -0.26 4.99
C ALA A 3 5.19 0.51 5.35
N LYS A 4 5.29 1.84 5.48
CA LYS A 4 4.15 2.73 5.66
C LYS A 4 3.88 3.45 4.33
N LEU A 5 2.67 3.28 3.82
CA LEU A 5 2.24 3.77 2.51
C LEU A 5 1.03 4.68 2.67
N LYS A 6 0.96 5.75 1.89
CA LYS A 6 -0.22 6.62 1.78
C LYS A 6 -0.92 6.37 0.47
N VAL A 7 -2.25 6.26 0.50
CA VAL A 7 -3.04 6.13 -0.73
C VAL A 7 -3.03 7.48 -1.45
N LYS A 8 -2.46 7.49 -2.65
CA LYS A 8 -2.43 8.66 -3.53
C LYS A 8 -3.75 8.85 -4.24
N SER A 9 -4.31 7.77 -4.78
CA SER A 9 -5.54 7.81 -5.56
C SER A 9 -6.23 6.46 -5.57
N VAL A 10 -7.56 6.49 -5.64
CA VAL A 10 -8.41 5.31 -5.81
C VAL A 10 -9.27 5.55 -7.04
N THR A 11 -9.27 4.58 -7.96
CA THR A 11 -10.07 4.61 -9.18
C THR A 11 -10.98 3.40 -9.20
N ASN A 12 -12.30 3.63 -9.27
CA ASN A 12 -13.30 2.58 -9.40
C ASN A 12 -13.64 2.38 -10.88
N TYR A 13 -13.78 1.12 -11.28
CA TYR A 13 -14.23 0.72 -12.61
C TYR A 13 -15.48 -0.17 -12.49
N ASP A 14 -16.40 -0.06 -13.46
CA ASP A 14 -17.71 -0.74 -13.49
C ASP A 14 -17.67 -2.28 -13.33
N ASN A 15 -16.55 -2.94 -13.63
CA ASN A 15 -16.42 -4.41 -13.57
C ASN A 15 -15.86 -4.93 -12.24
N CYS A 16 -16.37 -4.44 -11.11
CA CYS A 16 -15.88 -4.76 -9.76
C CYS A 16 -14.39 -4.45 -9.51
N ASN A 17 -13.74 -3.67 -10.37
CA ASN A 17 -12.31 -3.44 -10.28
C ASN A 17 -12.06 -2.10 -9.59
N GLN A 18 -11.48 -2.12 -8.40
CA GLN A 18 -10.93 -0.92 -7.78
C GLN A 18 -9.41 -0.95 -7.90
N THR A 19 -8.83 0.12 -8.46
CA THR A 19 -7.39 0.31 -8.48
C THR A 19 -6.98 1.36 -7.46
N ALA A 20 -6.24 0.95 -6.43
CA ALA A 20 -5.64 1.84 -5.46
C ALA A 20 -4.14 2.00 -5.75
N LYS A 21 -3.66 3.24 -5.77
CA LYS A 21 -2.24 3.59 -5.89
C LYS A 21 -1.76 4.13 -4.56
N LEU A 22 -0.70 3.52 -4.01
CA LEU A 22 -0.10 3.90 -2.75
C LEU A 22 1.38 4.21 -2.94
N GLU A 23 1.86 5.23 -2.25
CA GLU A 23 3.25 5.67 -2.26
C GLU A 23 3.82 5.64 -0.84
N ALA A 24 5.10 5.32 -0.70
CA ALA A 24 5.79 5.39 0.59
C ALA A 24 5.58 6.76 1.25
N VAL A 25 5.37 6.77 2.57
CA VAL A 25 5.25 8.03 3.29
C VAL A 25 6.61 8.71 3.33
N THR A 26 6.61 9.82 2.60
CA THR A 26 7.67 10.76 2.29
C THR A 26 8.45 11.32 3.48
N ASN A 27 7.90 12.36 4.12
CA ASN A 27 8.72 13.24 4.96
C ASN A 27 7.84 14.26 5.69
N THR A 28 7.04 13.86 6.69
CA THR A 28 6.10 14.81 7.32
C THR A 28 6.00 14.78 8.85
N SER A 29 6.82 14.04 9.59
CA SER A 29 6.85 14.20 11.06
C SER A 29 8.17 13.69 11.67
N GLU A 30 8.58 14.25 12.81
CA GLU A 30 9.86 13.92 13.50
C GLU A 30 10.00 12.42 13.84
N GLU A 31 8.89 11.68 13.95
CA GLU A 31 8.84 10.22 14.11
C GLU A 31 9.33 9.42 12.89
N ASN A 32 9.29 10.00 11.68
CA ASN A 32 9.66 9.28 10.46
C ASN A 32 11.18 9.28 10.21
N LYS A 33 12.00 10.05 10.92
CA LYS A 33 13.43 10.21 10.59
C LYS A 33 14.26 8.93 10.74
N ASP A 34 13.92 8.05 11.70
CA ASP A 34 14.66 6.81 11.93
C ASP A 34 14.19 5.64 11.05
N PHE A 35 12.90 5.58 10.71
CA PHE A 35 12.36 4.55 9.79
C PHE A 35 12.73 4.83 8.33
N TRP A 36 12.85 6.09 7.96
CA TRP A 36 12.90 6.50 6.56
C TRP A 36 14.30 6.43 5.93
N LYS A 37 15.35 6.38 6.76
CA LYS A 37 16.74 6.18 6.31
C LYS A 37 16.96 4.83 5.62
N PHE A 38 16.09 3.85 5.89
CA PHE A 38 16.14 2.49 5.35
C PHE A 38 14.90 2.10 4.55
N THR A 39 13.90 2.99 4.43
CA THR A 39 12.70 2.66 3.67
C THR A 39 12.97 2.95 2.19
N PRO A 40 13.12 1.93 1.33
CA PRO A 40 13.26 2.15 -0.11
C PRO A 40 12.02 2.86 -0.65
N HIS A 41 12.19 3.57 -1.77
CA HIS A 41 11.05 4.02 -2.56
C HIS A 41 10.11 2.83 -2.82
N ALA A 42 8.83 2.99 -2.48
CA ALA A 42 7.82 1.97 -2.68
C ALA A 42 6.60 2.59 -3.36
N GLU A 43 6.22 1.99 -4.49
CA GLU A 43 4.98 2.25 -5.20
C GLU A 43 4.20 0.94 -5.23
N LEU A 44 2.96 0.96 -4.77
CA LEU A 44 2.06 -0.18 -4.83
C LEU A 44 0.84 0.22 -5.66
N THR A 45 0.61 -0.49 -6.76
CA THR A 45 -0.66 -0.46 -7.49
C THR A 45 -1.35 -1.78 -7.26
N ILE A 46 -2.51 -1.76 -6.60
CA ILE A 46 -3.31 -2.95 -6.33
C ILE A 46 -4.66 -2.83 -7.05
N ASN A 47 -5.06 -3.91 -7.71
CA ASN A 47 -6.41 -4.05 -8.24
C ASN A 47 -7.19 -5.02 -7.35
N VAL A 48 -8.30 -4.56 -6.80
CA VAL A 48 -9.15 -5.30 -5.89
C VAL A 48 -10.47 -5.58 -6.59
N CYS A 49 -10.72 -6.85 -6.91
CA CYS A 49 -12.01 -7.33 -7.43
C CYS A 49 -13.01 -7.70 -6.31
N ASN A 50 -12.54 -7.78 -5.07
CA ASN A 50 -13.36 -8.18 -3.93
C ASN A 50 -14.23 -6.99 -3.48
N THR A 51 -15.54 -7.14 -3.62
CA THR A 51 -16.54 -6.15 -3.19
C THR A 51 -16.44 -5.79 -1.72
N GLU A 52 -16.02 -6.70 -0.85
CA GLU A 52 -15.87 -6.41 0.59
C GLU A 52 -14.64 -5.55 0.92
N ALA A 53 -13.68 -5.48 -0.01
CA ALA A 53 -12.45 -4.70 0.14
C ALA A 53 -12.43 -3.44 -0.75
N GLN A 54 -13.50 -3.16 -1.49
CA GLN A 54 -13.63 -1.96 -2.33
C GLN A 54 -13.67 -0.67 -1.51
N ASP A 55 -14.07 -0.68 -0.25
CA ASP A 55 -14.01 0.53 0.59
C ASP A 55 -12.80 0.55 1.53
N PHE A 56 -11.91 -0.44 1.40
CA PHE A 56 -10.78 -0.59 2.31
C PHE A 56 -9.72 0.49 2.11
N PHE A 57 -9.47 0.90 0.86
CA PHE A 57 -8.48 1.93 0.53
C PHE A 57 -9.15 3.28 0.34
N VAL A 58 -8.79 4.24 1.19
CA VAL A 58 -9.29 5.62 1.13
C VAL A 58 -8.17 6.56 0.73
N ALA A 59 -8.41 7.39 -0.28
CA ALA A 59 -7.43 8.38 -0.74
C ALA A 59 -7.03 9.32 0.41
N GLY A 60 -5.72 9.53 0.57
CA GLY A 60 -5.15 10.34 1.65
C GLY A 60 -4.90 9.59 2.96
N GLN A 61 -5.41 8.36 3.12
CA GLN A 61 -5.19 7.57 4.32
C GLN A 61 -3.90 6.76 4.25
N GLU A 62 -3.33 6.47 5.41
CA GLU A 62 -2.06 5.75 5.56
C GLU A 62 -2.32 4.31 5.99
N TYR A 63 -1.60 3.37 5.38
CA TYR A 63 -1.69 1.94 5.62
C TYR A 63 -0.30 1.36 5.85
N TYR A 64 -0.24 0.26 6.58
CA TYR A 64 0.98 -0.54 6.74
C TYR A 64 0.95 -1.74 5.79
N LEU A 65 2.09 -2.01 5.17
CA LEU A 65 2.33 -3.21 4.37
C LEU A 65 3.44 -4.02 5.02
N ASP A 66 3.14 -5.28 5.35
CA ASP A 66 4.08 -6.21 5.94
C ASP A 66 4.52 -7.26 4.92
N PHE A 67 5.80 -7.23 4.56
CA PHE A 67 6.44 -8.26 3.77
C PHE A 67 6.93 -9.40 4.67
N SER A 68 6.42 -10.60 4.38
CA SER A 68 6.92 -11.87 4.89
C SER A 68 7.50 -12.70 3.74
N SER A 69 8.51 -13.52 4.02
CA SER A 69 9.09 -14.39 3.01
C SER A 69 8.07 -15.44 2.58
N ALA A 70 7.79 -15.52 1.27
CA ALA A 70 6.94 -16.57 0.73
C ALA A 70 7.61 -17.93 0.92
N LYS A 71 6.84 -18.93 1.37
CA LYS A 71 7.30 -20.32 1.34
C LYS A 71 7.43 -20.77 -0.12
N LYS A 72 8.57 -21.36 -0.51
CA LYS A 72 8.68 -22.05 -1.80
C LYS A 72 7.75 -23.26 -1.76
N THR A 73 6.73 -23.27 -2.61
CA THR A 73 6.00 -24.51 -2.91
C THR A 73 6.88 -25.31 -3.87
N GLU A 74 7.51 -26.38 -3.36
CA GLU A 74 8.15 -27.37 -4.23
C GLU A 74 7.07 -28.00 -5.12
N LYS A 75 7.36 -28.09 -6.42
CA LYS A 75 6.45 -28.61 -7.46
C LYS A 75 6.33 -30.12 -7.39
#